data_AF-X0VP63-F1
#
_entry.id   AF-X0VP63-F1
#
_cell.length_a   1.000
_cell.length_b   1.000
_cell.length_c   1.000
_cell.angle_alpha   90.00
_cell.angle_beta   90.00
_cell.angle_gamma   90.00
#
_symmetry.space_group_name_H-M   'P 1'
#
loop_
_entity.id
_entity.type
_entity.pdbx_description
1 polymer ?
#
loop_
_entity_poly.entity_id
_entity_poly.type
_entity_poly.pdbx_seq_one_letter_code
_entity_poly.pdbx_strand_id
1 'polypeptide(L)'
;EQTGDGAHLFCTIGFLDDSWFHRSYWMFGKSVASGWAGWPRAGRYVPSGRIMVCDESSIYSFGRKPEYLCQSSVLEYQLYAADKQIKAESIQRVVAAERRMNASSKKGNSSVADRGVRKSFPLSARSAVSFNWLDAEPPLHVRAMVLADTTLFIAGPPDVIDEEEAFYNPNDENVLARLDKQSAALEGQNGALLLVVSASDGQKLAEYKLDSPPVFDGMAAANGRLYLATKNGRILCFAGNSPHEIRINISRGK
;
A
#
# COMPACT_ATOMS: atom_id res chain seq x y z
N GLU A 1 1.61 10.52 -20.13
CA GLU A 1 1.48 11.89 -19.64
C GLU A 1 1.30 11.85 -18.13
N GLN A 2 2.38 12.04 -17.36
CA GLN A 2 2.35 12.05 -15.88
C GLN A 2 3.09 13.24 -15.27
N THR A 3 3.79 14.02 -16.10
CA THR A 3 4.60 15.16 -15.69
C THR A 3 3.88 16.48 -16.01
N GLY A 4 4.33 17.55 -15.37
CA GLY A 4 3.76 18.88 -15.52
C GLY A 4 2.50 19.08 -14.67
N ASP A 5 1.81 20.20 -14.92
CA ASP A 5 0.64 20.60 -14.13
C ASP A 5 -0.55 19.65 -14.30
N GLY A 6 -1.41 19.65 -13.28
CA GLY A 6 -2.65 18.86 -13.23
C GLY A 6 -2.52 17.49 -12.55
N ALA A 7 -1.36 17.15 -11.97
CA ALA A 7 -1.24 15.98 -11.12
C ALA A 7 -2.06 16.16 -9.83
N HIS A 8 -2.92 15.20 -9.51
CA HIS A 8 -3.77 15.20 -8.33
C HIS A 8 -4.01 13.77 -7.84
N LEU A 9 -4.56 13.63 -6.64
CA LEU A 9 -5.00 12.36 -6.11
C LEU A 9 -6.31 11.93 -6.79
N PHE A 10 -6.34 10.73 -7.36
CA PHE A 10 -7.56 10.11 -7.92
C PHE A 10 -7.54 8.60 -7.73
N CYS A 11 -8.71 7.96 -7.83
CA CYS A 11 -8.86 6.50 -7.82
C CYS A 11 -9.73 6.07 -9.01
N THR A 12 -9.35 4.99 -9.69
CA THR A 12 -10.04 4.51 -10.89
C THR A 12 -11.42 3.90 -10.65
N ILE A 13 -11.72 3.50 -9.42
CA ILE A 13 -13.01 2.89 -9.06
C ILE A 13 -13.71 3.59 -7.89
N GLY A 14 -13.17 4.70 -7.40
CA GLY A 14 -13.70 5.45 -6.26
C GLY A 14 -12.86 5.33 -4.99
N PHE A 15 -12.88 6.37 -4.15
CA PHE A 15 -12.06 6.44 -2.94
C PHE A 15 -12.53 5.52 -1.82
N LEU A 16 -13.80 5.10 -1.83
CA LEU A 16 -14.38 4.27 -0.76
C LEU A 16 -14.58 2.80 -1.17
N ASP A 17 -14.09 2.41 -2.35
CA ASP A 17 -14.14 1.02 -2.77
C ASP A 17 -13.06 0.22 -2.02
N ASP A 18 -13.52 -0.64 -1.12
CA ASP A 18 -12.68 -1.52 -0.31
C ASP A 18 -12.78 -2.99 -0.76
N SER A 19 -13.13 -3.25 -2.02
CA SER A 19 -13.19 -4.60 -2.60
C SER A 19 -11.81 -5.20 -2.91
N TRP A 20 -10.75 -4.42 -2.79
CA TRP A 20 -9.37 -4.83 -3.10
C TRP A 20 -9.18 -5.35 -4.54
N PHE A 21 -9.95 -4.86 -5.51
CA PHE A 21 -9.76 -5.23 -6.91
C PHE A 21 -8.32 -4.93 -7.38
N HIS A 22 -7.61 -5.95 -7.87
CA HIS A 22 -6.15 -5.90 -8.11
C HIS A 22 -5.68 -4.95 -9.22
N ARG A 23 -6.58 -4.29 -9.94
CA ARG A 23 -6.26 -3.30 -10.99
C ARG A 23 -6.69 -1.88 -10.62
N SER A 24 -7.09 -1.67 -9.37
CA SER A 24 -7.48 -0.36 -8.88
C SER A 24 -6.57 0.10 -7.75
N TYR A 25 -6.20 1.37 -7.85
CA TYR A 25 -5.30 2.05 -6.92
C TYR A 25 -5.72 3.50 -6.80
N TRP A 26 -5.45 4.08 -5.64
CA TRP A 26 -5.27 5.50 -5.50
C TRP A 26 -3.94 5.86 -6.16
N MET A 27 -3.91 6.96 -6.91
CA MET A 27 -2.73 7.44 -7.63
C MET A 27 -2.62 8.94 -7.46
N PHE A 28 -1.39 9.43 -7.28
CA PHE A 28 -1.09 10.86 -7.42
C PHE A 28 -0.46 11.10 -8.79
N GLY A 29 -1.26 11.51 -9.77
CA GLY A 29 -0.84 11.60 -11.17
C GLY A 29 -1.87 12.28 -12.06
N LYS A 30 -1.76 12.09 -13.38
CA LYS A 30 -2.63 12.78 -14.36
C LYS A 30 -3.58 11.86 -15.10
N SER A 31 -3.15 10.63 -15.39
CA SER A 31 -3.89 9.74 -16.29
C SER A 31 -3.62 8.28 -15.99
N VAL A 32 -4.51 7.41 -16.46
CA VAL A 32 -4.35 5.96 -16.38
C VAL A 32 -4.70 5.35 -17.73
N ALA A 33 -4.04 4.24 -18.07
CA ALA A 33 -4.41 3.41 -19.20
C ALA A 33 -5.19 2.19 -18.70
N SER A 34 -6.18 1.74 -19.46
CA SER A 34 -6.97 0.54 -19.14
C SER A 34 -6.50 -0.68 -19.96
N GLY A 35 -7.13 -1.83 -19.72
CA GLY A 35 -6.87 -3.06 -20.48
C GLY A 35 -5.67 -3.86 -19.98
N TRP A 36 -5.46 -5.03 -20.60
CA TRP A 36 -4.51 -6.06 -20.14
C TRP A 36 -3.07 -5.54 -20.00
N ALA A 37 -2.59 -4.70 -20.91
CA ALA A 37 -1.26 -4.09 -20.83
C ALA A 37 -1.23 -2.67 -20.25
N GLY A 38 -2.38 -1.99 -20.16
CA GLY A 38 -2.44 -0.59 -19.77
C GLY A 38 -2.52 -0.37 -18.26
N TRP A 39 -3.30 -1.19 -17.55
CA TRP A 39 -3.60 -0.97 -16.12
C TRP A 39 -2.36 -0.83 -15.22
N PRO A 40 -1.24 -1.56 -15.40
CA PRO A 40 -0.13 -1.44 -14.45
C PRO A 40 0.76 -0.22 -14.75
N ARG A 41 0.62 0.43 -15.93
CA ARG A 41 1.58 1.44 -16.40
C ARG A 41 1.62 2.66 -15.50
N ALA A 42 0.47 3.17 -15.07
CA ALA A 42 0.42 4.35 -14.22
C ALA A 42 1.11 4.10 -12.87
N GLY A 43 0.81 2.97 -12.21
CA GLY A 43 1.45 2.62 -10.94
C GLY A 43 2.96 2.37 -11.01
N ARG A 44 3.51 2.10 -12.22
CA ARG A 44 4.98 2.03 -12.42
C ARG A 44 5.62 3.41 -12.52
N TYR A 45 4.84 4.47 -12.76
CA TYR A 45 5.36 5.81 -13.02
C TYR A 45 5.12 6.79 -11.88
N VAL A 46 3.99 6.66 -11.20
CA VAL A 46 3.56 7.61 -10.17
C VAL A 46 3.29 6.87 -8.85
N PRO A 47 3.36 7.56 -7.69
CA PRO A 47 2.95 6.98 -6.43
C PRO A 47 1.55 6.39 -6.54
N SER A 48 1.40 5.13 -6.14
CA SER A 48 0.13 4.42 -6.22
C SER A 48 0.02 3.37 -5.12
N GLY A 49 -1.20 3.16 -4.65
CA GLY A 49 -1.45 2.14 -3.65
C GLY A 49 -2.93 1.90 -3.37
N ARG A 50 -3.20 1.06 -2.37
CA ARG A 50 -4.56 0.80 -1.88
C ARG A 50 -5.12 2.01 -1.12
N ILE A 51 -4.26 2.66 -0.35
CA ILE A 51 -4.58 3.86 0.42
C ILE A 51 -3.35 4.76 0.45
N MET A 52 -3.59 6.07 0.57
CA MET A 52 -2.56 7.08 0.47
C MET A 52 -2.94 8.33 1.24
N VAL A 53 -1.94 8.97 1.85
CA VAL A 53 -2.04 10.34 2.38
C VAL A 53 -0.87 11.17 1.88
N CYS A 54 -0.99 12.49 1.93
CA CYS A 54 0.06 13.39 1.45
C CYS A 54 0.20 14.65 2.29
N ASP A 55 1.43 15.12 2.46
CA ASP A 55 1.71 16.50 2.91
C ASP A 55 1.87 17.42 1.69
N GLU A 56 2.60 18.52 1.78
CA GLU A 56 2.84 19.42 0.64
C GLU A 56 3.72 18.80 -0.46
N SER A 57 4.71 18.00 -0.07
CA SER A 57 5.83 17.54 -0.90
C SER A 57 5.87 16.02 -1.12
N SER A 58 5.38 15.25 -0.15
CA SER A 58 5.52 13.80 -0.07
C SER A 58 4.18 13.09 -0.12
N ILE A 59 4.23 11.85 -0.60
CA ILE A 59 3.18 10.86 -0.59
C ILE A 59 3.58 9.74 0.37
N TYR A 60 2.64 9.28 1.19
CA TYR A 60 2.74 8.08 2.00
C TYR A 60 1.73 7.08 1.49
N SER A 61 2.14 5.85 1.17
CA SER A 61 1.21 4.90 0.59
C SER A 61 1.53 3.46 0.95
N PHE A 62 0.46 2.68 1.09
CA PHE A 62 0.51 1.23 1.11
C PHE A 62 0.17 0.73 -0.29
N GLY A 63 1.17 0.31 -1.06
CA GLY A 63 1.05 0.03 -2.49
C GLY A 63 1.68 -1.29 -2.90
N ARG A 64 1.36 -1.75 -4.11
CA ARG A 64 1.88 -3.04 -4.61
C ARG A 64 3.38 -2.96 -4.86
N LYS A 65 4.13 -4.03 -4.55
CA LYS A 65 5.57 -4.08 -4.88
C LYS A 65 5.77 -3.97 -6.41
N PRO A 66 6.74 -3.18 -6.92
CA PRO A 66 6.83 -2.87 -8.36
C PRO A 66 7.03 -4.05 -9.34
N GLU A 67 7.52 -5.19 -8.87
CA GLU A 67 7.60 -6.46 -9.59
C GLU A 67 6.22 -7.04 -9.89
N TYR A 68 5.24 -6.84 -9.00
CA TYR A 68 3.88 -7.36 -9.12
C TYR A 68 2.91 -6.37 -9.81
N LEU A 69 3.37 -5.20 -10.22
CA LEU A 69 2.65 -4.32 -11.15
C LEU A 69 2.71 -4.91 -12.58
N CYS A 70 2.16 -6.10 -12.76
CA CYS A 70 2.03 -6.87 -13.99
C CYS A 70 0.90 -7.90 -13.82
N GLN A 71 0.62 -8.71 -14.84
CA GLN A 71 -0.35 -9.81 -14.74
C GLN A 71 0.22 -10.91 -13.83
N SER A 72 -0.11 -10.82 -12.54
CA SER A 72 0.37 -11.72 -11.50
C SER A 72 -0.77 -12.10 -10.56
N SER A 73 -0.80 -13.36 -10.14
CA SER A 73 -1.67 -13.83 -9.05
C SER A 73 -1.14 -13.48 -7.66
N VAL A 74 0.15 -13.15 -7.57
CA VAL A 74 0.82 -12.64 -6.35
C VAL A 74 0.76 -11.11 -6.38
N LEU A 75 0.26 -10.52 -5.31
CA LEU A 75 -0.23 -9.15 -5.19
C LEU A 75 0.43 -8.34 -4.07
N GLU A 76 1.33 -8.94 -3.31
CA GLU A 76 2.25 -8.40 -2.29
C GLU A 76 2.44 -6.87 -2.30
N TYR A 77 2.45 -6.30 -1.10
CA TYR A 77 2.41 -4.87 -0.86
C TYR A 77 3.61 -4.39 -0.03
N GLN A 78 3.81 -3.08 -0.05
CA GLN A 78 4.87 -2.36 0.65
C GLN A 78 4.31 -1.05 1.20
N LEU A 79 4.89 -0.57 2.29
CA LEU A 79 4.64 0.77 2.81
C LEU A 79 5.80 1.68 2.42
N TYR A 80 5.54 2.87 1.93
CA TYR A 80 6.61 3.79 1.53
C TYR A 80 6.23 5.25 1.67
N ALA A 81 7.24 6.11 1.74
CA ALA A 81 7.13 7.52 1.41
C ALA A 81 7.86 7.82 0.09
N ALA A 82 7.33 8.76 -0.70
CA ALA A 82 7.91 9.16 -1.97
C ALA A 82 7.63 10.63 -2.28
N ASP A 83 8.45 11.21 -3.14
CA ASP A 83 8.18 12.54 -3.68
C ASP A 83 6.87 12.56 -4.49
N LYS A 84 6.10 13.64 -4.35
CA LYS A 84 4.94 13.89 -5.21
C LYS A 84 5.34 14.14 -6.67
N GLN A 85 6.48 14.80 -6.88
CA GLN A 85 6.92 15.21 -8.20
C GLN A 85 7.63 14.06 -8.92
N ILE A 86 7.23 13.83 -10.16
CA ILE A 86 7.79 12.76 -10.99
C ILE A 86 8.68 13.34 -12.08
N LYS A 87 9.89 12.78 -12.14
CA LYS A 87 10.94 13.16 -13.08
C LYS A 87 10.73 12.46 -14.43
N ALA A 88 10.75 13.22 -15.52
CA ALA A 88 10.52 12.69 -16.87
C ALA A 88 11.58 11.62 -17.25
N GLU A 89 12.82 11.84 -16.84
CA GLU A 89 13.94 10.92 -17.02
C GLU A 89 13.73 9.59 -16.28
N SER A 90 13.08 9.60 -15.12
CA SER A 90 12.74 8.37 -14.39
C SER A 90 11.72 7.54 -15.17
N ILE A 91 10.72 8.19 -15.78
CA ILE A 91 9.73 7.50 -16.63
C ILE A 91 10.42 6.92 -17.87
N GLN A 92 11.27 7.70 -18.55
CA GLN A 92 12.01 7.24 -19.72
C GLN A 92 12.89 6.03 -19.41
N ARG A 93 13.53 6.02 -18.23
CA ARG A 93 14.33 4.89 -17.73
C ARG A 93 13.49 3.63 -17.55
N VAL A 94 12.29 3.73 -16.96
CA VAL A 94 11.38 2.58 -16.82
C VAL A 94 10.90 2.10 -18.19
N VAL A 95 10.51 3.00 -19.10
CA VAL A 95 10.10 2.64 -20.48
C VAL A 95 11.23 1.90 -21.22
N ALA A 96 12.47 2.37 -21.10
CA ALA A 96 13.62 1.69 -21.69
C ALA A 96 13.86 0.30 -21.08
N ALA A 97 13.70 0.16 -19.75
CA ALA A 97 13.79 -1.13 -19.08
C ALA A 97 12.69 -2.10 -19.53
N GLU A 98 11.45 -1.64 -19.69
CA GLU A 98 10.35 -2.47 -20.19
C GLU A 98 10.64 -3.02 -21.60
N ARG A 99 11.28 -2.23 -22.47
CA ARG A 99 11.71 -2.71 -23.79
C ARG A 99 12.75 -3.82 -23.67
N ARG A 100 13.70 -3.69 -22.74
CA ARG A 100 14.72 -4.73 -22.47
C ARG A 100 14.09 -6.00 -21.90
N MET A 101 13.15 -5.87 -20.96
CA MET A 101 12.36 -7.00 -20.42
C MET A 101 11.59 -7.73 -21.52
N ASN A 102 11.00 -6.99 -22.46
CA ASN A 102 10.29 -7.60 -23.59
C ASN A 102 11.23 -8.29 -24.57
N ALA A 103 12.46 -7.79 -24.74
CA ALA A 103 13.47 -8.39 -25.60
C ALA A 103 14.17 -9.60 -24.98
N SER A 104 14.13 -9.77 -23.65
CA SER A 104 14.80 -10.88 -22.95
C SER A 104 14.04 -12.21 -23.02
N SER A 105 12.88 -12.25 -23.68
CA SER A 105 12.03 -13.44 -23.79
C SER A 105 11.52 -13.61 -25.21
N LYS A 106 11.41 -14.88 -25.65
CA LYS A 106 10.74 -15.22 -26.92
C LYS A 106 9.23 -14.96 -26.86
N LYS A 107 8.67 -14.83 -25.65
CA LYS A 107 7.27 -14.44 -25.42
C LYS A 107 7.21 -12.90 -25.35
N GLY A 108 6.56 -12.28 -26.32
CA GLY A 108 6.34 -10.82 -26.32
C GLY A 108 5.59 -10.36 -25.07
N ASN A 109 5.73 -9.08 -24.71
CA ASN A 109 5.08 -8.45 -23.55
C ASN A 109 5.48 -9.03 -22.16
N SER A 110 6.67 -9.59 -22.02
CA SER A 110 7.17 -10.12 -20.75
C SER A 110 7.20 -9.07 -19.62
N SER A 111 7.37 -7.78 -19.92
CA SER A 111 7.26 -6.71 -18.91
C SER A 111 5.86 -6.57 -18.30
N VAL A 112 4.83 -7.15 -18.93
CA VAL A 112 3.43 -7.15 -18.48
C VAL A 112 2.98 -8.55 -18.05
N ALA A 113 3.52 -9.62 -18.63
CA ALA A 113 3.08 -10.99 -18.37
C ALA A 113 3.95 -11.78 -17.40
N ASP A 114 5.19 -11.36 -17.15
CA ASP A 114 6.17 -12.16 -16.43
C ASP A 114 6.76 -11.38 -15.26
N ARG A 115 6.26 -11.70 -14.06
CA ARG A 115 6.76 -11.10 -12.82
C ARG A 115 8.20 -11.50 -12.51
N GLY A 116 8.65 -12.69 -12.93
CA GLY A 116 10.01 -13.17 -12.72
C GLY A 116 11.02 -12.33 -13.52
N VAL A 117 10.70 -12.07 -14.79
CA VAL A 117 11.49 -11.13 -15.63
C VAL A 117 11.49 -9.73 -15.02
N ARG A 118 10.37 -9.23 -14.48
CA ARG A 118 10.38 -7.93 -13.81
C ARG A 118 11.27 -7.93 -12.56
N LYS A 119 11.14 -8.96 -11.72
CA LYS A 119 11.86 -9.11 -10.45
C LYS A 119 13.38 -9.18 -10.66
N SER A 120 13.84 -9.69 -11.80
CA SER A 120 15.28 -9.74 -12.14
C SER A 120 15.90 -8.36 -12.47
N PHE A 121 15.09 -7.31 -12.61
CA PHE A 121 15.58 -5.94 -12.84
C PHE A 121 15.62 -5.15 -11.53
N PRO A 122 16.57 -4.19 -11.38
CA PRO A 122 16.64 -3.36 -10.18
C PRO A 122 15.36 -2.54 -9.97
N LEU A 123 15.08 -2.14 -8.72
CA LEU A 123 13.87 -1.37 -8.36
C LEU A 123 13.69 -0.14 -9.24
N SER A 124 14.78 0.59 -9.50
CA SER A 124 14.76 1.75 -10.39
C SER A 124 14.21 1.35 -11.77
N ALA A 125 14.67 0.27 -12.38
CA ALA A 125 14.14 -0.18 -13.68
C ALA A 125 12.65 -0.61 -13.65
N ARG A 126 12.09 -0.91 -12.47
CA ARG A 126 10.69 -1.30 -12.29
C ARG A 126 9.74 -0.14 -11.98
N SER A 127 10.24 0.93 -11.36
CA SER A 127 9.45 2.08 -10.89
C SER A 127 10.15 3.43 -11.14
N ALA A 128 9.38 4.42 -11.57
CA ALA A 128 9.85 5.80 -11.74
C ALA A 128 9.67 6.64 -10.46
N VAL A 129 9.01 6.09 -9.44
CA VAL A 129 8.77 6.72 -8.15
C VAL A 129 10.10 6.97 -7.43
N SER A 130 10.25 8.17 -6.87
CA SER A 130 11.38 8.56 -6.03
C SER A 130 11.05 8.22 -4.58
N PHE A 131 11.50 7.05 -4.11
CA PHE A 131 11.23 6.60 -2.75
C PHE A 131 12.17 7.29 -1.75
N ASN A 132 11.59 7.89 -0.71
CA ASN A 132 12.33 8.51 0.40
C ASN A 132 12.71 7.44 1.44
N TRP A 133 11.78 6.54 1.73
CA TRP A 133 11.99 5.30 2.47
C TRP A 133 10.98 4.24 2.01
N LEU A 134 11.28 2.98 2.28
CA LEU A 134 10.47 1.84 1.86
C LEU A 134 10.57 0.71 2.89
N ASP A 135 9.42 0.26 3.36
CA ASP A 135 9.24 -0.98 4.12
C ASP A 135 8.63 -2.03 3.19
N ALA A 136 9.41 -3.08 2.92
CA ALA A 136 9.05 -4.12 1.96
C ALA A 136 8.11 -5.18 2.56
N GLU A 137 7.99 -5.27 3.87
CA GLU A 137 7.22 -6.34 4.54
C GLU A 137 6.42 -5.76 5.72
N PRO A 138 5.52 -4.81 5.46
CA PRO A 138 4.68 -4.26 6.51
C PRO A 138 3.84 -5.38 7.14
N PRO A 139 3.74 -5.48 8.47
CA PRO A 139 3.12 -6.63 9.14
C PRO A 139 1.58 -6.60 9.12
N LEU A 140 0.97 -5.77 8.25
CA LEU A 140 -0.47 -5.57 8.16
C LEU A 140 -0.89 -5.09 6.78
N HIS A 141 -2.11 -5.46 6.37
CA HIS A 141 -2.76 -4.87 5.20
C HIS A 141 -3.40 -3.54 5.56
N VAL A 142 -2.77 -2.42 5.19
CA VAL A 142 -3.25 -1.10 5.59
C VAL A 142 -4.63 -0.82 5.00
N ARG A 143 -5.60 -0.56 5.88
CA ARG A 143 -6.99 -0.21 5.55
C ARG A 143 -7.32 1.22 5.92
N ALA A 144 -6.65 1.79 6.91
CA ALA A 144 -6.83 3.18 7.30
C ALA A 144 -5.45 3.81 7.57
N MET A 145 -5.27 5.05 7.12
CA MET A 145 -4.00 5.76 7.17
C MET A 145 -4.27 7.23 7.43
N VAL A 146 -3.51 7.85 8.34
CA VAL A 146 -3.54 9.31 8.50
C VAL A 146 -2.13 9.82 8.81
N LEU A 147 -1.77 10.95 8.20
CA LEU A 147 -0.56 11.70 8.55
C LEU A 147 -0.94 12.82 9.52
N ALA A 148 -0.23 12.90 10.65
CA ALA A 148 -0.35 13.99 11.61
C ALA A 148 1.04 14.57 11.89
N ASP A 149 1.34 15.71 11.27
CA ASP A 149 2.66 16.32 11.28
C ASP A 149 3.74 15.32 10.82
N THR A 150 4.65 14.93 11.71
CA THR A 150 5.77 14.02 11.43
C THR A 150 5.44 12.54 11.73
N THR A 151 4.20 12.23 12.09
CA THR A 151 3.78 10.88 12.49
C THR A 151 2.74 10.32 11.53
N LEU A 152 3.04 9.17 10.93
CA LEU A 152 2.12 8.40 10.10
C LEU A 152 1.48 7.31 10.95
N PHE A 153 0.15 7.30 11.03
CA PHE A 153 -0.60 6.22 11.66
C PHE A 153 -1.19 5.33 10.59
N ILE A 154 -1.06 4.02 10.75
CA ILE A 154 -1.64 3.00 9.85
C ILE A 154 -2.34 1.93 10.65
N ALA A 155 -3.47 1.44 10.16
CA ALA A 155 -4.19 0.34 10.80
C ALA A 155 -4.79 -0.62 9.77
N GLY A 156 -4.90 -1.88 10.18
CA GLY A 156 -5.34 -2.96 9.31
C GLY A 156 -5.19 -4.35 9.93
N PRO A 157 -5.83 -5.37 9.34
CA PRO A 157 -5.62 -6.75 9.73
C PRO A 157 -4.16 -7.18 9.54
N PRO A 158 -3.64 -8.10 10.37
CA PRO A 158 -2.28 -8.58 10.23
C PRO A 158 -2.04 -9.26 8.87
N ASP A 159 -0.82 -9.15 8.37
CA ASP A 159 -0.33 -9.88 7.21
C ASP A 159 0.52 -11.06 7.71
N VAL A 160 0.05 -12.28 7.49
CA VAL A 160 0.63 -13.51 8.08
C VAL A 160 1.02 -14.56 7.03
N ILE A 161 0.91 -14.23 5.75
CA ILE A 161 1.24 -15.16 4.65
C ILE A 161 2.05 -14.43 3.58
N ASP A 162 3.15 -15.04 3.17
CA ASP A 162 3.85 -14.65 1.94
C ASP A 162 3.10 -15.26 0.75
N GLU A 163 2.55 -14.42 -0.12
CA GLU A 163 1.77 -14.86 -1.27
C GLU A 163 2.65 -15.56 -2.34
N GLU A 164 3.94 -15.23 -2.41
CA GLU A 164 4.88 -15.89 -3.32
C GLU A 164 5.18 -17.32 -2.88
N GLU A 165 5.40 -17.53 -1.58
CA GLU A 165 5.53 -18.85 -0.97
C GLU A 165 4.25 -19.67 -1.18
N ALA A 166 3.09 -19.07 -0.92
CA ALA A 166 1.80 -19.72 -1.11
C ALA A 166 1.55 -20.11 -2.57
N PHE A 167 1.99 -19.29 -3.52
CA PHE A 167 1.88 -19.59 -4.94
C PHE A 167 2.70 -20.81 -5.36
N TYR A 168 3.92 -20.98 -4.83
CA TYR A 168 4.78 -22.11 -5.19
C TYR A 168 4.46 -23.39 -4.41
N ASN A 169 3.89 -23.27 -3.20
CA ASN A 169 3.59 -24.39 -2.32
C ASN A 169 2.11 -24.44 -1.92
N PRO A 170 1.15 -24.45 -2.86
CA PRO A 170 -0.28 -24.27 -2.55
C PRO A 170 -0.90 -25.43 -1.76
N ASN A 171 -0.24 -26.59 -1.71
CA ASN A 171 -0.71 -27.79 -1.01
C ASN A 171 0.08 -28.09 0.28
N ASP A 172 1.05 -27.24 0.64
CA ASP A 172 1.79 -27.42 1.90
C ASP A 172 0.87 -27.13 3.10
N GLU A 173 0.89 -28.02 4.10
CA GLU A 173 -0.03 -27.93 5.26
C GLU A 173 0.20 -26.65 6.09
N ASN A 174 1.45 -26.18 6.21
CA ASN A 174 1.77 -24.95 6.93
C ASN A 174 1.36 -23.70 6.15
N VAL A 175 1.44 -23.75 4.82
CA VAL A 175 0.92 -22.70 3.94
C VAL A 175 -0.60 -22.62 4.04
N LEU A 176 -1.31 -23.75 3.93
CA LEU A 176 -2.77 -23.82 4.06
C LEU A 176 -3.24 -23.26 5.41
N ALA A 177 -2.61 -23.67 6.51
CA ALA A 177 -2.93 -23.16 7.84
C ALA A 177 -2.71 -21.64 7.98
N ARG A 178 -1.73 -21.06 7.27
CA ARG A 178 -1.51 -19.61 7.23
C ARG A 178 -2.49 -18.89 6.32
N LEU A 179 -2.91 -19.49 5.20
CA LEU A 179 -3.96 -18.96 4.33
C LEU A 179 -5.31 -18.88 5.07
N ASP A 180 -5.63 -19.88 5.88
CA ASP A 180 -6.82 -19.86 6.74
C ASP A 180 -6.74 -18.72 7.76
N LYS A 181 -5.57 -18.54 8.41
CA LYS A 181 -5.33 -17.42 9.33
C LYS A 181 -5.43 -16.06 8.65
N GLN A 182 -4.89 -15.93 7.43
CA GLN A 182 -4.98 -14.70 6.65
C GLN A 182 -6.44 -14.38 6.31
N SER A 183 -7.20 -15.38 5.88
CA SER A 183 -8.63 -15.24 5.56
C SER A 183 -9.43 -14.76 6.78
N ALA A 184 -9.20 -15.41 7.94
CA ALA A 184 -9.83 -15.01 9.20
C ALA A 184 -9.44 -13.58 9.63
N ALA A 185 -8.17 -13.18 9.44
CA ALA A 185 -7.71 -11.83 9.71
C ALA A 185 -8.40 -10.78 8.81
N LEU A 186 -8.51 -11.02 7.51
CA LEU A 186 -9.18 -10.14 6.55
C LEU A 186 -10.68 -9.99 6.84
N GLU A 187 -11.33 -11.06 7.28
CA GLU A 187 -12.74 -11.03 7.72
C GLU A 187 -12.91 -10.24 9.03
N GLY A 188 -11.85 -10.16 9.84
CA GLY A 188 -11.78 -9.42 11.09
C GLY A 188 -11.89 -10.27 12.34
N GLN A 189 -11.72 -11.58 12.23
CA GLN A 189 -11.80 -12.54 13.34
C GLN A 189 -10.56 -12.47 14.26
N ASN A 190 -9.44 -11.93 13.77
CA ASN A 190 -8.17 -11.85 14.50
C ASN A 190 -7.85 -10.44 15.01
N GLY A 191 -8.85 -9.54 15.06
CA GLY A 191 -8.63 -8.14 15.38
C GLY A 191 -7.81 -7.42 14.31
N ALA A 192 -6.99 -6.44 14.72
CA ALA A 192 -6.12 -5.69 13.84
C ALA A 192 -4.93 -5.08 14.60
N LEU A 193 -4.03 -4.46 13.85
CA LEU A 193 -2.92 -3.67 14.37
C LEU A 193 -3.13 -2.19 14.06
N LEU A 194 -2.72 -1.33 14.98
CA LEU A 194 -2.46 0.09 14.75
C LEU A 194 -0.95 0.32 14.95
N LEU A 195 -0.27 0.76 13.90
CA LEU A 195 1.13 1.16 13.97
C LEU A 195 1.27 2.68 13.94
N VAL A 196 2.25 3.16 14.69
CA VAL A 196 2.74 4.53 14.67
C VAL A 196 4.10 4.50 13.99
N VAL A 197 4.24 5.25 12.92
CA VAL A 197 5.40 5.23 12.03
C VAL A 197 5.96 6.64 11.88
N SER A 198 7.27 6.79 11.95
CA SER A 198 7.95 8.05 11.67
C SER A 198 7.83 8.38 10.18
N ALA A 199 7.28 9.56 9.87
CA ALA A 199 7.06 9.98 8.49
C ALA A 199 8.38 10.29 7.76
N SER A 200 9.47 10.59 8.48
CA SER A 200 10.76 10.93 7.87
C SER A 200 11.56 9.73 7.39
N ASP A 201 11.43 8.57 8.04
CA ASP A 201 12.30 7.41 7.79
C ASP A 201 11.58 6.04 7.81
N GLY A 202 10.28 6.01 8.07
CA GLY A 202 9.49 4.78 8.08
C GLY A 202 9.69 3.91 9.32
N GLN A 203 10.42 4.37 10.34
CA GLN A 203 10.64 3.57 11.55
C GLN A 203 9.34 3.40 12.34
N LYS A 204 9.10 2.17 12.82
CA LYS A 204 8.01 1.86 13.75
C LYS A 204 8.32 2.47 15.12
N LEU A 205 7.47 3.40 15.56
CA LEU A 205 7.55 4.09 16.86
C LEU A 205 6.74 3.36 17.94
N ALA A 206 5.58 2.82 17.57
CA ALA A 206 4.70 2.08 18.49
C ALA A 206 3.75 1.14 17.74
N GLU A 207 3.17 0.20 18.48
CA GLU A 207 2.23 -0.79 17.99
C GLU A 207 1.16 -1.07 19.04
N TYR A 208 -0.10 -1.13 18.59
CA TYR A 208 -1.25 -1.42 19.44
C TYR A 208 -2.13 -2.48 18.79
N LYS A 209 -2.60 -3.44 19.60
CA LYS A 209 -3.61 -4.40 19.17
C LYS A 209 -4.99 -3.77 19.23
N LEU A 210 -5.81 -4.06 18.23
CA LEU A 210 -7.20 -3.64 18.11
C LEU A 210 -8.10 -4.88 18.14
N ASP A 211 -9.24 -4.79 18.81
CA ASP A 211 -10.24 -5.87 18.85
C ASP A 211 -10.93 -6.09 17.49
N SER A 212 -10.91 -5.09 16.60
CA SER A 212 -11.58 -5.11 15.30
C SER A 212 -10.77 -4.33 14.27
N PRO A 213 -10.75 -4.76 13.01
CA PRO A 213 -10.17 -3.97 11.92
C PRO A 213 -10.84 -2.62 11.76
N PRO A 214 -10.12 -1.63 11.21
CA PRO A 214 -10.70 -0.35 10.86
C PRO A 214 -11.61 -0.47 9.64
N VAL A 215 -12.61 0.41 9.59
CA VAL A 215 -13.32 0.74 8.34
C VAL A 215 -12.30 1.32 7.36
N PHE A 216 -12.47 1.05 6.06
CA PHE A 216 -11.57 1.58 5.04
C PHE A 216 -11.58 3.11 5.07
N ASP A 217 -10.39 3.72 5.09
CA ASP A 217 -10.19 5.17 5.22
C ASP A 217 -10.89 5.80 6.45
N GLY A 218 -11.15 5.01 7.49
CA GLY A 218 -11.92 5.42 8.67
C GLY A 218 -11.11 6.08 9.80
N MET A 219 -10.01 6.78 9.49
CA MET A 219 -9.08 7.32 10.49
C MET A 219 -8.89 8.83 10.33
N ALA A 220 -8.88 9.57 11.44
CA ALA A 220 -8.66 11.00 11.46
C ALA A 220 -7.83 11.43 12.68
N ALA A 221 -7.04 12.48 12.54
CA ALA A 221 -6.30 13.10 13.64
C ALA A 221 -6.72 14.56 13.80
N ALA A 222 -7.06 14.97 15.03
CA ALA A 222 -7.42 16.35 15.35
C ALA A 222 -7.23 16.64 16.85
N ASN A 223 -6.80 17.86 17.18
CA ASN A 223 -6.64 18.34 18.56
C ASN A 223 -5.83 17.39 19.46
N GLY A 224 -4.70 16.89 18.96
CA GLY A 224 -3.81 15.98 19.70
C GLY A 224 -4.39 14.58 19.94
N ARG A 225 -5.43 14.19 19.18
CA ARG A 225 -6.09 12.90 19.30
C ARG A 225 -6.18 12.21 17.94
N LEU A 226 -6.13 10.88 17.98
CA LEU A 226 -6.41 10.02 16.85
C LEU A 226 -7.78 9.36 17.07
N TYR A 227 -8.61 9.38 16.03
CA TYR A 227 -9.94 8.78 15.97
C TYR A 227 -9.94 7.68 14.92
N LEU A 228 -10.48 6.51 15.28
CA LEU A 228 -10.52 5.34 14.40
C LEU A 228 -11.89 4.68 14.46
N ALA A 229 -12.58 4.64 13.32
CA ALA A 229 -13.82 3.87 13.15
C ALA A 229 -13.48 2.40 12.84
N THR A 230 -14.09 1.47 13.58
CA THR A 230 -13.84 0.02 13.45
C THR A 230 -15.05 -0.73 12.90
N LYS A 231 -14.80 -1.85 12.19
CA LYS A 231 -15.85 -2.68 11.56
C LYS A 231 -16.91 -3.20 12.55
N ASN A 232 -16.58 -3.30 13.85
CA ASN A 232 -17.53 -3.66 14.91
C ASN A 232 -18.42 -2.50 15.42
N GLY A 233 -18.48 -1.38 14.70
CA GLY A 233 -19.39 -0.26 14.99
C GLY A 233 -18.94 0.65 16.13
N ARG A 234 -17.64 0.66 16.47
CA ARG A 234 -17.07 1.54 17.50
C ARG A 234 -16.20 2.64 16.88
N ILE A 235 -16.06 3.73 17.63
CA ILE A 235 -15.05 4.76 17.39
C ILE A 235 -14.09 4.71 18.58
N LEU A 236 -12.82 4.45 18.29
CA LEU A 236 -11.75 4.51 19.28
C LEU A 236 -11.16 5.92 19.29
N CYS A 237 -10.94 6.47 20.48
CA CYS A 237 -10.19 7.71 20.65
C CYS A 237 -8.89 7.42 21.41
N PHE A 238 -7.80 7.82 20.78
CA PHE A 238 -6.45 7.70 21.29
C PHE A 238 -5.96 9.10 21.65
N ALA A 239 -5.51 9.30 22.88
CA ALA A 239 -4.93 10.57 23.34
C ALA A 239 -3.42 10.40 23.55
N GLY A 240 -2.64 11.34 23.02
CA GLY A 240 -1.22 11.45 23.34
C GLY A 240 -1.03 12.30 24.58
N ASN A 241 -0.51 11.71 25.65
CA ASN A 241 0.11 12.47 26.74
C ASN A 241 1.60 12.13 26.69
N SER A 242 2.41 13.03 26.13
CA SER A 242 3.86 12.86 25.96
C SER A 242 4.25 11.82 24.88
N PRO A 243 5.46 11.87 24.30
CA PRO A 243 5.75 11.27 22.97
C PRO A 243 5.74 9.74 22.88
N HIS A 244 5.39 9.02 23.95
CA HIS A 244 5.50 7.56 24.01
C HIS A 244 4.29 6.82 24.62
N GLU A 245 3.20 7.51 24.99
CA GLU A 245 2.04 6.82 25.59
C GLU A 245 0.72 7.22 24.90
N ILE A 246 0.09 6.24 24.26
CA ILE A 246 -1.26 6.37 23.71
C ILE A 246 -2.23 5.59 24.61
N ARG A 247 -3.26 6.28 25.13
CA ARG A 247 -4.36 5.65 25.88
C ARG A 247 -5.60 5.45 25.02
N ILE A 248 -6.18 4.25 25.07
CA ILE A 248 -7.44 3.91 24.38
C ILE A 248 -8.62 4.27 25.28
N ASN A 249 -9.36 5.32 24.93
CA ASN A 249 -10.63 5.62 25.57
C ASN A 249 -11.77 5.06 24.70
N ILE A 250 -12.41 3.99 25.18
CA ILE A 250 -13.60 3.43 24.55
C ILE A 250 -14.82 4.15 25.11
N SER A 251 -15.36 5.09 24.35
CA SER A 251 -16.67 5.70 24.63
C SER A 251 -17.77 4.69 24.30
N ARG A 252 -18.51 4.21 25.30
CA ARG A 252 -19.77 3.51 25.08
C ARG A 252 -20.87 4.57 24.97
N GLY A 253 -21.35 4.81 23.76
CA GLY A 253 -22.58 5.59 23.54
C GLY A 253 -23.75 4.91 24.28
N LYS A 254 -24.53 5.71 25.01
CA LYS A 254 -25.80 5.27 25.62
C LYS A 254 -26.86 5.06 24.55
#